data_AF-A0A2N5MML1-F1
#
_entry.id   AF-A0A2N5MML1-F1
#
_cell.length_a   1.000
_cell.length_b   1.000
_cell.length_c   1.000
_cell.angle_alpha   90.00
_cell.angle_beta   90.00
_cell.angle_gamma   90.00
#
_symmetry.space_group_name_H-M   'P 1'
#
loop_
_entity.id
_entity.type
_entity.pdbx_description
1 polymer ?
#
loop_
_entity_poly.entity_id
_entity_poly.type
_entity_poly.pdbx_seq_one_letter_code
_entity_poly.pdbx_strand_id
1 'polypeptide(L)'
;MKFFSILAILLAINPYNSNHYISLTYNGSLLSEVERTEFLLPLPGIELIDTAKFNKLIDKTEQLVFRAPVNAALDDHGNILPEKVGYRLDRATFINQSADSFVYGIPSKLEVPVQTIHPKVDSELLAIIREKRIGHYVTYFNNNNKPRTHNLQLASKAINNYVVMPGETFSFNQVVGKRTAEKGYLPAPIIVKGELAEGIGGGICQVSSTLFNAVDHAGVRIIQRFSHSKSVPYVPSGRDATVSWYGPDFRFQNIYNEPILIRSKAGYGSLAVTLYSSETIHYKPKIIP
;
A
#
# COMPACT_ATOMS: atom_id res chain seq x y z
N MET A 1 71.99 51.23 -20.21
CA MET A 1 70.62 51.11 -20.76
C MET A 1 70.20 49.65 -20.73
N LYS A 2 68.92 49.40 -20.42
CA LYS A 2 68.19 48.12 -20.30
C LYS A 2 68.17 47.51 -18.88
N PHE A 3 67.26 48.02 -18.06
CA PHE A 3 66.62 47.25 -16.98
C PHE A 3 65.35 46.61 -17.56
N PHE A 4 65.23 45.29 -17.43
CA PHE A 4 64.01 44.53 -17.71
C PHE A 4 63.09 44.60 -16.48
N SER A 5 61.87 45.11 -16.65
CA SER A 5 60.80 44.98 -15.67
C SER A 5 60.21 43.57 -15.76
N ILE A 6 60.33 42.78 -14.71
CA ILE A 6 59.57 41.54 -14.53
C ILE A 6 58.35 41.89 -13.69
N LEU A 7 57.19 41.95 -14.33
CA LEU A 7 55.88 42.05 -13.70
C LEU A 7 55.53 40.65 -13.18
N ALA A 8 55.65 40.45 -11.86
CA ALA A 8 55.17 39.24 -11.21
C ALA A 8 53.64 39.29 -11.12
N ILE A 9 52.97 38.50 -11.98
CA ILE A 9 51.54 38.23 -11.86
C ILE A 9 51.38 37.27 -10.68
N LEU A 10 50.96 37.81 -9.52
CA LEU A 10 50.44 37.01 -8.43
C LEU A 10 49.11 36.38 -8.88
N LEU A 11 49.16 35.13 -9.32
CA LEU A 11 47.98 34.26 -9.36
C LEU A 11 47.61 33.97 -7.90
N ALA A 12 46.65 34.74 -7.37
CA ALA A 12 45.97 34.39 -6.15
C ALA A 12 45.17 33.11 -6.40
N ILE A 13 45.76 31.96 -6.04
CA ILE A 13 45.03 30.70 -5.89
C ILE A 13 44.13 30.92 -4.68
N ASN A 14 42.87 31.26 -4.93
CA ASN A 14 41.85 31.35 -3.89
C ASN A 14 41.55 29.91 -3.46
N PRO A 15 41.91 29.47 -2.23
CA PRO A 15 41.59 28.13 -1.78
C PRO A 15 40.13 28.13 -1.35
N TYR A 16 39.21 28.10 -2.32
CA TYR A 16 37.87 27.60 -2.02
C TYR A 16 38.06 26.13 -1.66
N ASN A 17 38.23 25.88 -0.37
CA ASN A 17 38.15 24.55 0.22
C ASN A 17 36.67 24.15 0.16
N SER A 18 36.15 23.97 -1.06
CA SER A 18 34.80 23.53 -1.30
C SER A 18 34.72 22.12 -0.75
N ASN A 19 33.86 21.89 0.23
CA ASN A 19 33.65 20.54 0.74
C ASN A 19 33.27 19.64 -0.42
N HIS A 20 34.12 18.65 -0.69
CA HIS A 20 33.92 17.67 -1.75
C HIS A 20 32.71 16.78 -1.46
N TYR A 21 32.34 16.68 -0.19
CA TYR A 21 31.25 15.85 0.29
C TYR A 21 30.06 16.69 0.74
N ILE A 22 28.87 16.19 0.41
CA ILE A 22 27.59 16.71 0.89
C ILE A 22 26.96 15.63 1.77
N SER A 23 26.73 15.97 3.03
CA SER A 23 26.04 15.11 3.99
C SER A 23 24.54 15.37 3.90
N LEU A 24 23.77 14.36 3.49
CA LEU A 24 22.31 14.38 3.53
C LEU A 24 21.83 13.89 4.90
N THR A 25 21.03 14.70 5.60
CA THR A 25 20.50 14.37 6.94
C THR A 25 18.98 14.34 6.99
N TYR A 26 18.43 13.58 7.94
CA TYR A 26 17.00 13.56 8.24
C TYR A 26 16.77 13.43 9.74
N ASN A 27 16.00 14.35 10.30
CA ASN A 27 15.82 14.56 11.74
C ASN A 27 17.17 14.60 12.47
N GLY A 28 18.15 15.30 11.88
CA GLY A 28 19.51 15.43 12.41
C GLY A 28 20.41 14.21 12.30
N SER A 29 19.91 13.07 11.82
CA SER A 29 20.68 11.84 11.59
C SER A 29 21.25 11.79 10.18
N LEU A 30 22.48 11.29 10.01
CA LEU A 30 23.10 11.09 8.69
C LEU A 30 22.37 9.99 7.91
N LEU A 31 21.85 10.32 6.72
CA LEU A 31 21.27 9.36 5.78
C LEU A 31 22.31 8.81 4.83
N SER A 32 23.09 9.71 4.23
CA SER A 32 24.13 9.39 3.27
C SER A 32 25.09 10.55 3.11
N GLU A 33 26.30 10.24 2.70
CA GLU A 33 27.28 11.23 2.24
C GLU A 33 27.58 10.97 0.77
N VAL A 34 27.69 12.04 -0.01
CA VAL A 34 27.92 11.94 -1.45
C VAL A 34 29.04 12.87 -1.88
N GLU A 35 29.89 12.43 -2.81
CA GLU A 35 30.93 13.27 -3.37
C GLU A 35 30.33 14.13 -4.49
N ARG A 36 30.31 15.46 -4.32
CA ARG A 36 29.62 16.38 -5.24
C ARG A 36 30.12 16.28 -6.68
N THR A 37 31.42 16.04 -6.86
CA THR A 37 32.12 15.94 -8.14
C THR A 37 31.60 14.79 -9.00
N GLU A 38 31.10 13.70 -8.38
CA GLU A 38 30.50 12.59 -9.11
C GLU A 38 29.22 12.99 -9.84
N PHE A 39 28.55 14.05 -9.37
CA PHE A 39 27.28 14.54 -9.90
C PHE A 39 27.44 15.71 -10.88
N LEU A 40 28.67 16.07 -11.24
CA LEU A 40 28.96 17.08 -12.24
C LEU A 40 29.32 16.44 -13.58
N LEU A 41 28.99 17.13 -14.66
CA LEU A 41 29.49 16.76 -15.99
C LEU A 41 30.99 17.05 -16.08
N PRO A 42 31.77 16.20 -16.77
CA PRO A 42 33.22 16.37 -16.91
C PRO A 42 33.53 17.44 -17.97
N LEU A 43 33.07 18.67 -17.75
CA LEU A 43 33.24 19.82 -18.65
C LEU A 43 34.21 20.83 -18.01
N PRO A 44 35.36 21.13 -18.65
CA PRO A 44 36.31 22.10 -18.11
C PRO A 44 35.69 23.48 -17.90
N GLY A 45 35.74 23.99 -16.67
CA GLY A 45 35.28 25.34 -16.33
C GLY A 45 33.76 25.55 -16.27
N ILE A 46 32.96 24.47 -16.38
CA ILE A 46 31.50 24.53 -16.31
C ILE A 46 31.00 23.55 -15.24
N GLU A 47 30.50 24.08 -14.13
CA GLU A 47 29.88 23.29 -13.06
C GLU A 47 28.40 23.02 -13.43
N LEU A 48 28.17 22.01 -14.27
CA LEU A 48 26.82 21.59 -14.67
C LEU A 48 26.49 20.23 -14.08
N ILE A 49 25.31 20.12 -13.45
CA ILE A 49 24.86 18.87 -12.82
C ILE A 49 24.52 17.81 -13.88
N ASP A 50 25.05 16.60 -13.70
CA ASP A 50 24.63 15.40 -14.40
C ASP A 50 23.22 15.00 -13.89
N THR A 51 22.20 15.39 -14.65
CA THR A 51 20.80 15.15 -14.29
C THR A 51 20.46 13.68 -14.12
N ALA A 52 21.14 12.77 -14.82
CA ALA A 52 20.86 11.34 -14.73
C ALA A 52 21.35 10.78 -13.39
N LYS A 53 22.58 11.14 -12.98
CA LYS A 53 23.12 10.77 -11.66
C LYS A 53 22.36 11.44 -10.54
N PHE A 54 22.01 12.71 -10.71
CA PHE A 54 21.25 13.45 -9.71
C PHE A 54 19.85 12.86 -9.49
N ASN A 55 19.13 12.49 -10.57
CA ASN A 55 17.84 11.80 -10.45
C ASN A 55 17.97 10.45 -9.71
N LYS A 56 19.04 9.67 -9.97
CA LYS A 56 19.30 8.44 -9.22
C LYS A 56 19.54 8.69 -7.73
N LEU A 57 20.22 9.79 -7.38
CA LEU A 57 20.37 10.20 -5.98
C LEU A 57 19.01 10.54 -5.37
N ILE A 58 18.17 11.31 -6.06
CA ILE A 58 16.82 11.64 -5.59
C ILE A 58 16.02 10.37 -5.33
N ASP A 59 16.05 9.39 -6.25
CA ASP A 59 15.32 8.12 -6.08
C ASP A 59 15.87 7.31 -4.89
N LYS A 60 17.20 7.26 -4.71
CA LYS A 60 17.83 6.60 -3.56
C LYS A 60 17.46 7.28 -2.24
N THR A 61 17.53 8.61 -2.20
CA THR A 61 17.15 9.42 -1.03
C THR A 61 15.68 9.20 -0.70
N GLU A 62 14.80 9.17 -1.71
CA GLU A 62 13.38 8.88 -1.52
C GLU A 62 13.17 7.50 -0.90
N GLN A 63 13.87 6.46 -1.36
CA GLN A 63 13.78 5.13 -0.74
C GLN A 63 14.23 5.12 0.73
N LEU A 64 15.23 5.93 1.10
CA LEU A 64 15.72 6.02 2.48
C LEU A 64 14.71 6.68 3.42
N VAL A 65 14.06 7.77 2.97
CA VAL A 65 13.11 8.53 3.79
C VAL A 65 11.67 8.05 3.67
N PHE A 66 11.32 7.33 2.60
CA PHE A 66 9.95 6.93 2.34
C PHE A 66 9.43 6.01 3.43
N ARG A 67 8.29 6.39 4.01
CA ARG A 67 7.52 5.56 4.93
C ARG A 67 6.08 5.62 4.46
N ALA A 68 5.51 4.48 4.09
CA ALA A 68 4.11 4.41 3.74
C ALA A 68 3.23 4.76 4.96
N PRO A 69 2.14 5.53 4.78
CA PRO A 69 1.19 5.72 5.86
C PRO A 69 0.52 4.39 6.23
N VAL A 70 0.12 4.27 7.49
CA VAL A 70 -0.63 3.12 7.99
C VAL A 70 -2.00 3.62 8.44
N ASN A 71 -3.06 3.07 7.84
CA ASN A 71 -4.43 3.38 8.22
C ASN A 71 -4.72 2.96 9.67
N ALA A 72 -5.66 3.67 10.30
CA ALA A 72 -6.28 3.20 11.53
C ALA A 72 -6.98 1.87 11.28
N ALA A 73 -7.05 1.03 12.31
CA ALA A 73 -7.62 -0.30 12.23
C ALA A 73 -8.32 -0.69 13.53
N LEU A 74 -9.28 -1.61 13.48
CA LEU A 74 -9.84 -2.22 14.68
C LEU A 74 -9.08 -3.51 15.01
N ASP A 75 -8.68 -3.66 16.28
CA ASP A 75 -8.14 -4.91 16.82
C ASP A 75 -9.22 -6.01 16.92
N ASP A 76 -8.89 -7.14 17.53
CA ASP A 76 -9.82 -8.27 17.70
C ASP A 76 -10.90 -8.03 18.77
N HIS A 77 -10.69 -7.05 19.65
CA HIS A 77 -11.65 -6.62 20.69
C HIS A 77 -12.49 -5.44 20.23
N GLY A 78 -12.22 -4.87 19.06
CA GLY A 78 -12.90 -3.70 18.52
C GLY A 78 -12.33 -2.36 19.00
N ASN A 79 -11.15 -2.35 19.62
CA ASN A 79 -10.45 -1.10 19.94
C ASN A 79 -9.81 -0.51 18.68
N ILE A 80 -9.76 0.82 18.60
CA ILE A 80 -9.09 1.53 17.52
C ILE A 80 -7.59 1.51 17.77
N LEU A 81 -6.85 0.95 16.82
CA LEU A 81 -5.43 1.11 16.66
C LEU A 81 -5.21 2.38 15.82
N PRO A 82 -4.55 3.41 16.36
CA PRO A 82 -4.41 4.68 15.68
C PRO A 82 -3.53 4.55 14.43
N GLU A 83 -3.86 5.39 13.46
CA GLU A 83 -3.14 5.54 12.22
C GLU A 83 -1.72 6.08 12.44
N LYS A 84 -0.83 5.84 11.46
CA LYS A 84 0.52 6.41 11.43
C LYS A 84 0.69 7.18 10.13
N VAL A 85 1.08 8.44 10.24
CA VAL A 85 1.44 9.25 9.07
C VAL A 85 2.64 8.67 8.35
N GLY A 86 2.62 8.76 7.03
CA GLY A 86 3.73 8.42 6.17
C GLY A 86 4.55 9.65 5.80
N TYR A 87 5.68 9.42 5.14
CA TYR A 87 6.58 10.45 4.65
C TYR A 87 7.09 10.08 3.27
N ARG A 88 7.29 11.07 2.41
CA ARG A 88 8.00 10.94 1.13
C ARG A 88 8.92 12.13 0.92
N LEU A 89 9.88 11.98 0.02
CA LEU A 89 10.75 13.09 -0.35
C LEU A 89 9.94 14.23 -0.98
N ASP A 90 10.16 15.46 -0.52
CA ASP A 90 9.75 16.64 -1.28
C ASP A 90 10.76 16.86 -2.41
N ARG A 91 10.54 16.23 -3.55
CA ARG A 91 11.49 16.27 -4.68
C ARG A 91 11.73 17.71 -5.16
N ALA A 92 10.68 18.53 -5.24
CA ALA A 92 10.80 19.91 -5.72
C ALA A 92 11.64 20.75 -4.77
N THR A 93 11.36 20.67 -3.46
CA THR A 93 12.13 21.39 -2.44
C THR A 93 13.56 20.88 -2.37
N PHE A 94 13.78 19.57 -2.46
CA PHE A 94 15.11 18.96 -2.46
C PHE A 94 15.95 19.45 -3.65
N ILE A 95 15.41 19.48 -4.85
CA ILE A 95 16.12 19.97 -6.05
C ILE A 95 16.52 21.43 -5.86
N ASN A 96 15.57 22.29 -5.45
CA ASN A 96 15.82 23.72 -5.32
C ASN A 96 16.86 24.04 -4.24
N GLN A 97 16.80 23.39 -3.08
CA GLN A 97 17.70 23.70 -1.97
C GLN A 97 19.11 23.11 -2.13
N SER A 98 19.25 22.04 -2.92
CA SER A 98 20.52 21.31 -3.05
C SER A 98 21.39 21.81 -4.19
N ALA A 99 20.84 22.61 -5.11
CA ALA A 99 21.55 23.13 -6.28
C ALA A 99 22.90 23.77 -5.89
N ASP A 100 22.91 24.69 -4.93
CA ASP A 100 24.12 25.38 -4.48
C ASP A 100 25.11 24.42 -3.79
N SER A 101 24.63 23.44 -3.04
CA SER A 101 25.50 22.42 -2.44
C SER A 101 26.23 21.60 -3.49
N PHE A 102 25.55 21.21 -4.57
CA PHE A 102 26.17 20.41 -5.62
C PHE A 102 27.08 21.24 -6.54
N VAL A 103 26.70 22.47 -6.87
CA VAL A 103 27.47 23.36 -7.76
C VAL A 103 28.62 24.06 -7.04
N TYR A 104 28.43 24.50 -5.80
CA TYR A 104 29.41 25.32 -5.07
C TYR A 104 29.98 24.63 -3.82
N GLY A 105 29.43 23.48 -3.40
CA GLY A 105 29.87 22.77 -2.19
C GLY A 105 29.34 23.37 -0.89
N ILE A 106 28.39 24.30 -0.95
CA ILE A 106 27.89 25.04 0.21
C ILE A 106 26.35 25.14 0.16
N PRO A 107 25.63 24.81 1.25
CA PRO A 107 26.14 24.17 2.46
C PRO A 107 26.56 22.72 2.18
N SER A 108 27.55 22.20 2.91
CA SER A 108 27.96 20.79 2.80
C SER A 108 27.07 19.84 3.60
N LYS A 109 26.07 20.38 4.30
CA LYS A 109 25.05 19.60 5.02
C LYS A 109 23.69 20.04 4.54
N LEU A 110 22.87 19.08 4.13
CA LEU A 110 21.52 19.31 3.64
C LEU A 110 20.53 18.46 4.42
N GLU A 111 19.57 19.11 5.07
CA GLU A 111 18.42 18.43 5.65
C GLU A 111 17.46 18.04 4.52
N VAL A 112 17.15 16.76 4.41
CA VAL A 112 16.28 16.21 3.37
C VAL A 112 14.84 16.63 3.65
N PRO A 113 14.17 17.36 2.74
CA PRO A 113 12.83 17.87 2.96
C PRO A 113 11.84 16.74 2.66
N VAL A 114 10.87 16.54 3.55
CA VAL A 114 9.86 15.50 3.40
C VAL A 114 8.46 16.10 3.39
N GLN A 115 7.56 15.47 2.63
CA GLN A 115 6.13 15.73 2.69
C GLN A 115 5.45 14.64 3.50
N THR A 116 4.55 15.05 4.39
CA THR A 116 3.67 14.15 5.13
C THR A 116 2.65 13.54 4.19
N ILE A 117 2.46 12.22 4.30
CA ILE A 117 1.37 11.50 3.63
C ILE A 117 0.39 11.10 4.72
N HIS A 118 -0.82 11.66 4.67
CA HIS A 118 -1.88 11.26 5.59
C HIS A 118 -2.44 9.89 5.19
N PRO A 119 -2.75 9.03 6.17
CA PRO A 119 -3.41 7.77 5.92
C PRO A 119 -4.80 8.01 5.34
N LYS A 120 -5.26 7.06 4.53
CA LYS A 120 -6.57 7.13 3.89
C LYS A 120 -7.70 6.99 4.92
N VAL A 121 -7.45 6.30 6.01
CA VAL A 121 -8.40 6.08 7.11
C VAL A 121 -7.70 6.44 8.41
N ASP A 122 -8.24 7.42 9.11
CA ASP A 122 -7.83 7.81 10.46
C ASP A 122 -8.80 7.25 11.52
N SER A 123 -8.45 7.49 12.78
CA SER A 123 -9.20 7.00 13.94
C SER A 123 -10.60 7.62 14.03
N GLU A 124 -10.75 8.88 13.64
CA GLU A 124 -12.04 9.59 13.66
C GLU A 124 -12.99 8.99 12.64
N LEU A 125 -12.54 8.84 11.40
CA LEU A 125 -13.33 8.18 10.36
C LEU A 125 -13.72 6.77 10.78
N LEU A 126 -12.76 6.00 11.31
CA LEU A 126 -13.01 4.62 11.73
C LEU A 126 -14.00 4.51 12.89
N ALA A 127 -14.01 5.49 13.80
CA ALA A 127 -14.98 5.56 14.89
C ALA A 127 -16.41 5.76 14.37
N ILE A 128 -16.58 6.52 13.28
CA ILE A 128 -17.88 6.80 12.67
C ILE A 128 -18.36 5.61 11.82
N ILE A 129 -17.52 5.09 10.93
CA ILE A 129 -17.97 4.06 9.94
C ILE A 129 -18.14 2.66 10.53
N ARG A 130 -17.87 2.47 11.82
CA ARG A 130 -18.06 1.18 12.53
C ARG A 130 -19.42 1.07 13.22
N GLU A 131 -20.22 2.13 13.23
CA GLU A 131 -21.44 2.22 14.04
C GLU A 131 -22.57 1.34 13.50
N LYS A 132 -22.84 1.43 12.19
CA LYS A 132 -24.02 0.82 11.58
C LYS A 132 -23.66 -0.41 10.76
N ARG A 133 -24.20 -1.56 11.12
CA ARG A 133 -24.10 -2.79 10.30
C ARG A 133 -25.02 -2.72 9.09
N ILE A 134 -24.45 -2.74 7.88
CA ILE A 134 -25.21 -2.69 6.61
C ILE A 134 -25.25 -4.04 5.88
N GLY A 135 -24.33 -4.96 6.18
CA GLY A 135 -24.23 -6.27 5.54
C GLY A 135 -23.64 -7.31 6.48
N HIS A 136 -24.08 -8.57 6.37
CA HIS A 136 -23.52 -9.66 7.15
C HIS A 136 -23.76 -10.99 6.45
N TYR A 137 -22.76 -11.87 6.46
CA TYR A 137 -22.92 -13.24 6.01
C TYR A 137 -21.93 -14.17 6.69
N VAL A 138 -22.35 -15.41 6.91
CA VAL A 138 -21.54 -16.45 7.56
C VAL A 138 -21.55 -17.70 6.70
N THR A 139 -20.38 -18.32 6.55
CA THR A 139 -20.24 -19.66 5.99
C THR A 139 -19.48 -20.56 6.94
N TYR A 140 -19.65 -21.87 6.80
CA TYR A 140 -19.05 -22.86 7.69
C TYR A 140 -18.00 -23.70 6.96
N PHE A 141 -17.04 -24.24 7.70
CA PHE A 141 -16.01 -25.11 7.18
C PHE A 141 -15.51 -26.12 8.22
N ASN A 142 -14.93 -27.21 7.74
CA ASN A 142 -14.31 -28.22 8.59
C ASN A 142 -12.99 -27.70 9.20
N ASN A 143 -13.00 -27.40 10.50
CA ASN A 143 -11.85 -26.90 11.26
C ASN A 143 -10.74 -27.96 11.49
N ASN A 144 -10.98 -29.22 11.15
CA ASN A 144 -9.97 -30.29 11.20
C ASN A 144 -9.03 -30.24 9.99
N ASN A 145 -9.45 -29.64 8.87
CA ASN A 145 -8.55 -29.40 7.74
C ASN A 145 -7.69 -28.16 8.04
N LYS A 146 -6.55 -28.37 8.71
CA LYS A 146 -5.66 -27.30 9.16
C LYS A 146 -5.08 -26.46 8.02
N PRO A 147 -4.57 -27.03 6.90
CA PRO A 147 -4.07 -26.23 5.79
C PRO A 147 -5.13 -25.32 5.16
N ARG A 148 -6.33 -25.85 4.94
CA ARG A 148 -7.46 -25.06 4.41
C ARG A 148 -7.90 -23.97 5.39
N THR A 149 -7.95 -24.28 6.69
CA THR A 149 -8.31 -23.31 7.73
C THR A 149 -7.30 -22.16 7.79
N HIS A 150 -6.01 -22.48 7.71
CA HIS A 150 -4.94 -21.48 7.65
C HIS A 150 -5.10 -20.53 6.44
N ASN A 151 -5.36 -21.08 5.25
CA ASN A 151 -5.59 -20.29 4.04
C ASN A 151 -6.81 -19.36 4.15
N LEU A 152 -7.91 -19.86 4.73
CA LEU A 152 -9.11 -19.07 5.01
C LEU A 152 -8.80 -17.91 5.96
N GLN A 153 -8.06 -18.18 7.04
CA GLN A 153 -7.65 -17.17 8.02
C GLN A 153 -6.77 -16.10 7.39
N LEU A 154 -5.79 -16.51 6.59
CA LEU A 154 -4.89 -15.58 5.91
C LEU A 154 -5.64 -14.64 4.95
N ALA A 155 -6.53 -15.17 4.12
CA ALA A 155 -7.32 -14.35 3.20
C ALA A 155 -8.41 -13.53 3.90
N SER A 156 -9.01 -14.06 4.97
CA SER A 156 -9.94 -13.32 5.83
C SER A 156 -9.26 -12.12 6.48
N LYS A 157 -8.04 -12.32 7.01
CA LYS A 157 -7.22 -11.24 7.56
C LYS A 157 -6.87 -10.18 6.53
N ALA A 158 -6.60 -10.56 5.28
CA ALA A 158 -6.25 -9.62 4.21
C ALA A 158 -7.39 -8.65 3.85
N ILE A 159 -8.65 -9.07 3.96
CA ILE A 159 -9.82 -8.20 3.70
C ILE A 159 -10.37 -7.51 4.97
N ASN A 160 -9.93 -7.93 6.15
CA ASN A 160 -10.35 -7.35 7.41
C ASN A 160 -9.77 -5.94 7.59
N ASN A 161 -10.56 -5.01 8.15
CA ASN A 161 -10.26 -3.57 8.23
C ASN A 161 -10.14 -2.83 6.90
N TYR A 162 -10.50 -3.46 5.77
CA TYR A 162 -10.47 -2.75 4.50
C TYR A 162 -11.61 -1.74 4.43
N VAL A 163 -11.30 -0.48 4.07
CA VAL A 163 -12.30 0.58 3.89
C VAL A 163 -12.42 0.94 2.42
N VAL A 164 -13.64 0.83 1.90
CA VAL A 164 -14.00 1.19 0.52
C VAL A 164 -14.67 2.55 0.54
N MET A 165 -13.99 3.58 0.04
CA MET A 165 -14.47 4.96 -0.01
C MET A 165 -15.60 5.14 -1.02
N PRO A 166 -16.45 6.18 -0.87
CA PRO A 166 -17.42 6.57 -1.89
C PRO A 166 -16.78 6.64 -3.29
N GLY A 167 -17.39 5.98 -4.27
CA GLY A 167 -16.89 5.88 -5.64
C GLY A 167 -15.76 4.88 -5.87
N GLU A 168 -15.14 4.33 -4.83
CA GLU A 168 -14.03 3.38 -4.96
C GLU A 168 -14.52 1.98 -5.36
N THR A 169 -13.75 1.31 -6.20
CA THR A 169 -13.97 -0.11 -6.55
C THR A 169 -13.02 -0.99 -5.75
N PHE A 170 -13.59 -1.91 -4.97
CA PHE A 170 -12.86 -2.99 -4.34
C PHE A 170 -12.57 -4.11 -5.35
N SER A 171 -11.37 -4.68 -5.29
CA SER A 171 -10.99 -5.91 -6.00
C SER A 171 -10.45 -6.93 -5.01
N PHE A 172 -11.08 -8.09 -4.96
CA PHE A 172 -10.66 -9.15 -4.05
C PHE A 172 -9.25 -9.64 -4.35
N ASN A 173 -8.90 -9.79 -5.63
CA ASN A 173 -7.55 -10.17 -6.03
C ASN A 173 -6.52 -9.11 -5.68
N GLN A 174 -6.78 -7.82 -5.89
CA GLN A 174 -5.82 -6.77 -5.53
C GLN A 174 -5.56 -6.73 -4.02
N VAL A 175 -6.60 -6.89 -3.20
CA VAL A 175 -6.48 -6.83 -1.74
C VAL A 175 -5.84 -8.09 -1.16
N VAL A 176 -6.22 -9.28 -1.61
CA VAL A 176 -5.68 -10.54 -1.09
C VAL A 176 -4.32 -10.89 -1.72
N GLY A 177 -4.07 -10.43 -2.95
CA GLY A 177 -2.85 -10.69 -3.72
C GLY A 177 -2.77 -12.10 -4.32
N LYS A 178 -1.64 -12.39 -4.99
CA LYS A 178 -1.29 -13.74 -5.46
C LYS A 178 -1.16 -14.70 -4.28
N ARG A 179 -1.71 -15.91 -4.40
CA ARG A 179 -1.66 -16.95 -3.34
C ARG A 179 -0.43 -17.82 -3.61
N THR A 180 0.61 -17.64 -2.79
CA THR A 180 1.89 -18.33 -2.94
C THR A 180 2.40 -18.83 -1.59
N ALA A 181 3.33 -19.80 -1.61
CA ALA A 181 3.91 -20.35 -0.40
C ALA A 181 4.70 -19.30 0.40
N GLU A 182 5.37 -18.36 -0.28
CA GLU A 182 6.14 -17.27 0.35
C GLU A 182 5.24 -16.31 1.14
N LYS A 183 3.96 -16.22 0.73
CA LYS A 183 2.93 -15.45 1.46
C LYS A 183 2.25 -16.27 2.55
N GLY A 184 2.66 -17.52 2.77
CA GLY A 184 2.14 -18.42 3.79
C GLY A 184 0.98 -19.30 3.36
N TYR A 185 0.56 -19.25 2.08
CA TYR A 185 -0.53 -20.12 1.63
C TYR A 185 -0.05 -21.58 1.53
N LEU A 186 -0.87 -22.49 2.05
CA LEU A 186 -0.60 -23.92 2.09
C LEU A 186 -1.36 -24.68 0.99
N PRO A 187 -0.85 -25.84 0.54
CA PRO A 187 -1.61 -26.77 -0.27
C PRO A 187 -2.87 -27.22 0.48
N ALA A 188 -4.00 -27.17 -0.20
CA ALA A 188 -5.29 -27.65 0.30
C ALA A 188 -6.19 -28.01 -0.88
N PRO A 189 -7.28 -28.78 -0.66
CA PRO A 189 -8.21 -29.09 -1.73
C PRO A 189 -8.78 -27.82 -2.40
N ILE A 190 -8.64 -27.76 -3.71
CA ILE A 190 -9.17 -26.75 -4.63
C ILE A 190 -10.13 -27.40 -5.62
N ILE A 191 -10.96 -26.58 -6.28
CA ILE A 191 -11.83 -27.05 -7.37
C ILE A 191 -11.29 -26.47 -8.67
N VAL A 192 -10.85 -27.33 -9.59
CA VAL A 192 -10.35 -26.95 -10.92
C VAL A 192 -11.25 -27.56 -11.96
N LYS A 193 -11.90 -26.74 -12.79
CA LYS A 193 -12.87 -27.19 -13.81
C LYS A 193 -13.96 -28.12 -13.27
N GLY A 194 -14.30 -27.98 -11.99
CA GLY A 194 -15.31 -28.80 -11.31
C GLY A 194 -14.77 -30.12 -10.74
N GLU A 195 -13.47 -30.38 -10.77
CA GLU A 195 -12.85 -31.53 -10.11
C GLU A 195 -12.06 -31.11 -8.88
N LEU A 196 -12.05 -31.98 -7.86
CA LEU A 196 -11.26 -31.77 -6.66
C LEU A 196 -9.80 -32.07 -6.98
N ALA A 197 -8.94 -31.08 -6.80
CA ALA A 197 -7.49 -31.20 -6.94
C ALA A 197 -6.81 -30.64 -5.70
N GLU A 198 -5.53 -30.93 -5.52
CA GLU A 198 -4.72 -30.25 -4.51
C GLU A 198 -4.04 -29.02 -5.13
N GLY A 199 -4.01 -27.90 -4.41
CA GLY A 199 -3.30 -26.72 -4.86
C GLY A 199 -3.15 -25.67 -3.77
N ILE A 200 -2.28 -24.70 -4.02
CA ILE A 200 -1.97 -23.64 -3.06
C ILE A 200 -3.18 -22.70 -2.94
N GLY A 201 -3.61 -22.45 -1.69
CA GLY A 201 -4.73 -21.55 -1.43
C GLY A 201 -6.11 -22.21 -1.59
N GLY A 202 -6.24 -23.50 -1.28
CA GLY A 202 -7.57 -24.09 -1.08
C GLY A 202 -8.39 -23.36 -0.01
N GLY A 203 -9.65 -23.05 -0.31
CA GLY A 203 -10.58 -22.33 0.59
C GLY A 203 -10.83 -20.86 0.23
N ILE A 204 -10.03 -20.24 -0.63
CA ILE A 204 -10.09 -18.80 -0.90
C ILE A 204 -11.41 -18.35 -1.54
N CYS A 205 -11.99 -19.16 -2.42
CA CYS A 205 -13.30 -18.88 -3.02
C CYS A 205 -14.43 -18.82 -1.99
N GLN A 206 -14.29 -19.48 -0.84
CA GLN A 206 -15.27 -19.35 0.25
C GLN A 206 -15.19 -17.98 0.90
N VAL A 207 -14.00 -17.36 0.98
CA VAL A 207 -13.84 -16.00 1.48
C VAL A 207 -14.48 -14.98 0.55
N SER A 208 -14.19 -15.07 -0.75
CA SER A 208 -14.83 -14.20 -1.75
C SER A 208 -16.35 -14.41 -1.80
N SER A 209 -16.84 -15.65 -1.69
CA SER A 209 -18.27 -15.93 -1.66
C SER A 209 -18.94 -15.36 -0.40
N THR A 210 -18.31 -15.50 0.77
CA THR A 210 -18.86 -14.92 2.02
C THR A 210 -18.92 -13.40 1.95
N LEU A 211 -17.85 -12.77 1.45
CA LEU A 211 -17.82 -11.33 1.22
C LEU A 211 -18.87 -10.89 0.19
N PHE A 212 -18.99 -11.60 -0.94
CA PHE A 212 -20.01 -11.31 -1.95
C PHE A 212 -21.42 -11.29 -1.37
N ASN A 213 -21.76 -12.28 -0.55
CA ASN A 213 -23.09 -12.32 0.06
C ASN A 213 -23.34 -11.16 1.02
N ALA A 214 -22.34 -10.80 1.84
CA ALA A 214 -22.45 -9.63 2.72
C ALA A 214 -22.60 -8.31 1.95
N VAL A 215 -21.86 -8.17 0.83
CA VAL A 215 -21.90 -7.01 -0.09
C VAL A 215 -23.25 -6.92 -0.80
N ASP A 216 -23.76 -8.04 -1.31
CA ASP A 216 -25.04 -8.07 -2.03
C ASP A 216 -26.23 -7.83 -1.08
N HIS A 217 -26.19 -8.37 0.15
CA HIS A 217 -27.16 -8.05 1.20
C HIS A 217 -27.17 -6.56 1.52
N ALA A 218 -26.01 -5.91 1.54
CA ALA A 218 -25.88 -4.47 1.72
C ALA A 218 -26.31 -3.64 0.49
N GLY A 219 -26.73 -4.27 -0.61
CA GLY A 219 -27.18 -3.61 -1.83
C GLY A 219 -26.09 -2.95 -2.67
N VAL A 220 -24.82 -3.18 -2.33
CA VAL A 220 -23.67 -2.52 -2.97
C VAL A 220 -23.55 -2.98 -4.43
N ARG A 221 -23.08 -2.09 -5.31
CA ARG A 221 -23.00 -2.35 -6.75
C ARG A 221 -21.91 -3.38 -7.05
N ILE A 222 -22.32 -4.58 -7.44
CA ILE A 222 -21.41 -5.63 -7.94
C ILE A 222 -20.98 -5.25 -9.36
N ILE A 223 -19.67 -5.18 -9.58
CA ILE A 223 -19.05 -4.86 -10.88
C ILE A 223 -18.68 -6.15 -11.62
N GLN A 224 -18.15 -7.13 -10.89
CA GLN A 224 -17.65 -8.37 -11.47
C GLN A 224 -17.88 -9.51 -10.48
N ARG A 225 -18.53 -10.57 -10.96
CA ARG A 225 -18.75 -11.82 -10.21
C ARG A 225 -18.81 -12.98 -11.20
N PHE A 226 -18.13 -14.06 -10.87
CA PHE A 226 -18.20 -15.32 -11.59
C PHE A 226 -18.64 -16.43 -10.64
N SER A 227 -19.42 -17.38 -11.14
CA SER A 227 -19.74 -18.62 -10.43
C SER A 227 -18.82 -19.75 -10.87
N HIS A 228 -18.65 -20.74 -10.00
CA HIS A 228 -18.07 -22.02 -10.34
C HIS A 228 -18.98 -22.74 -11.33
N SER A 229 -18.41 -23.62 -12.15
CA SER A 229 -19.18 -24.47 -13.06
C SER A 229 -19.97 -25.56 -12.34
N LYS A 230 -19.61 -25.88 -11.08
CA LYS A 230 -20.31 -26.84 -10.21
C LYS A 230 -20.70 -26.16 -8.91
N SER A 231 -21.75 -26.68 -8.28
CA SER A 231 -22.17 -26.22 -6.95
C SER A 231 -21.06 -26.40 -5.92
N VAL A 232 -21.00 -25.46 -4.98
CA VAL A 232 -20.08 -25.49 -3.84
C VAL A 232 -20.87 -25.66 -2.55
N PRO A 233 -20.37 -26.43 -1.56
CA PRO A 233 -21.19 -26.83 -0.41
C PRO A 233 -21.37 -25.73 0.65
N TYR A 234 -20.63 -24.61 0.55
CA TYR A 234 -20.57 -23.58 1.59
C TYR A 234 -21.50 -22.39 1.36
N VAL A 235 -22.22 -22.34 0.23
CA VAL A 235 -23.24 -21.32 -0.09
C VAL A 235 -24.35 -21.92 -0.95
N PRO A 236 -25.57 -21.37 -0.94
CA PRO A 236 -26.64 -21.77 -1.86
C PRO A 236 -26.26 -21.62 -3.35
N SER A 237 -27.02 -22.28 -4.23
CA SER A 237 -26.83 -22.15 -5.68
C SER A 237 -26.92 -20.69 -6.14
N GLY A 238 -26.00 -20.27 -6.99
CA GLY A 238 -25.91 -18.89 -7.49
C GLY A 238 -25.36 -17.87 -6.47
N ARG A 239 -25.00 -18.31 -5.26
CA ARG A 239 -24.47 -17.43 -4.19
C ARG A 239 -22.96 -17.49 -4.02
N ASP A 240 -22.25 -18.05 -4.98
CA ASP A 240 -20.80 -18.17 -4.97
C ASP A 240 -20.11 -17.04 -5.76
N ALA A 241 -18.85 -16.79 -5.45
CA ALA A 241 -17.99 -15.86 -6.17
C ALA A 241 -16.59 -16.47 -6.32
N THR A 242 -16.28 -16.98 -7.52
CA THR A 242 -14.98 -17.59 -7.84
C THR A 242 -13.92 -16.52 -8.06
N VAL A 243 -12.70 -16.80 -7.58
CA VAL A 243 -11.54 -15.93 -7.76
C VAL A 243 -10.28 -16.73 -8.10
N SER A 244 -9.43 -16.16 -8.95
CA SER A 244 -8.09 -16.66 -9.29
C SER A 244 -7.21 -15.50 -9.71
N TRP A 245 -5.93 -15.48 -9.31
CA TRP A 245 -5.05 -14.32 -9.49
C TRP A 245 -4.90 -13.85 -10.95
N TYR A 246 -4.83 -14.78 -11.91
CA TYR A 246 -4.76 -14.48 -13.35
C TYR A 246 -6.09 -14.71 -14.08
N GLY A 247 -7.21 -14.72 -13.35
CA GLY A 247 -8.50 -15.10 -13.90
C GLY A 247 -9.66 -14.36 -13.22
N PRO A 248 -10.73 -15.08 -12.82
CA PRO A 248 -11.87 -14.47 -12.16
C PRO A 248 -11.49 -13.61 -10.95
N ASP A 249 -12.25 -12.53 -10.77
CA ASP A 249 -12.14 -11.65 -9.61
C ASP A 249 -13.55 -11.27 -9.15
N PHE A 250 -13.67 -11.00 -7.85
CA PHE A 250 -14.87 -10.43 -7.28
C PHE A 250 -14.62 -8.94 -7.02
N ARG A 251 -15.40 -8.10 -7.72
CA ARG A 251 -15.28 -6.64 -7.65
C ARG A 251 -16.63 -6.01 -7.40
N PHE A 252 -16.65 -5.00 -6.54
CA PHE A 252 -17.81 -4.18 -6.28
C PHE A 252 -17.39 -2.73 -6.08
N GLN A 253 -18.29 -1.80 -6.35
CA GLN A 253 -18.05 -0.38 -6.14
C GLN A 253 -18.95 0.14 -5.03
N ASN A 254 -18.37 0.90 -4.11
CA ASN A 254 -19.15 1.67 -3.17
C ASN A 254 -19.80 2.85 -3.91
N ILE A 255 -21.11 2.74 -4.16
CA ILE A 255 -21.94 3.78 -4.78
C ILE A 255 -22.65 4.66 -3.76
N TYR A 256 -22.37 4.47 -2.46
CA TYR A 256 -23.01 5.19 -1.38
C TYR A 256 -22.24 6.45 -1.02
N ASN A 257 -22.88 7.31 -0.23
CA ASN A 257 -22.31 8.58 0.24
C ASN A 257 -21.27 8.41 1.36
N GLU A 258 -21.19 7.23 1.97
CA GLU A 258 -20.34 6.96 3.14
C GLU A 258 -19.37 5.79 2.87
N PRO A 259 -18.19 5.76 3.51
CA PRO A 259 -17.27 4.64 3.38
C PRO A 259 -17.84 3.34 3.97
N ILE A 260 -17.41 2.21 3.39
CA ILE A 260 -17.79 0.87 3.85
C ILE A 260 -16.58 0.21 4.51
N LEU A 261 -16.69 -0.12 5.80
CA LEU A 261 -15.72 -0.92 6.53
C LEU A 261 -16.03 -2.41 6.40
N ILE A 262 -15.06 -3.19 5.93
CA ILE A 262 -15.12 -4.65 5.87
C ILE A 262 -14.49 -5.23 7.14
N ARG A 263 -15.28 -5.99 7.89
CA ARG A 263 -14.80 -6.83 8.99
C ARG A 263 -14.92 -8.29 8.62
N SER A 264 -13.85 -9.05 8.78
CA SER A 264 -13.79 -10.47 8.41
C SER A 264 -13.07 -11.26 9.49
N LYS A 265 -13.68 -12.38 9.90
CA LYS A 265 -13.09 -13.27 10.91
C LYS A 265 -13.34 -14.72 10.52
N ALA A 266 -12.26 -15.49 10.40
CA ALA A 266 -12.28 -16.92 10.20
C ALA A 266 -11.73 -17.64 11.43
N GLY A 267 -12.49 -18.58 11.99
CA GLY A 267 -12.05 -19.35 13.14
C GLY A 267 -13.15 -20.30 13.63
N TYR A 268 -12.72 -21.33 14.36
CA TYR A 268 -13.65 -22.27 15.02
C TYR A 268 -14.69 -22.89 14.06
N GLY A 269 -14.32 -23.14 12.80
CA GLY A 269 -15.19 -23.74 11.79
C GLY A 269 -16.20 -22.79 11.14
N SER A 270 -16.08 -21.48 11.37
CA SER A 270 -16.93 -20.46 10.75
C SER A 270 -16.10 -19.31 10.15
N LEU A 271 -16.62 -18.73 9.09
CA LEU A 271 -16.12 -17.51 8.48
C LEU A 271 -17.26 -16.51 8.42
N ALA A 272 -17.10 -15.37 9.09
CA ALA A 272 -18.05 -14.27 9.08
C ALA A 272 -17.46 -13.06 8.37
N VAL A 273 -18.26 -12.44 7.50
CA VAL A 273 -17.98 -11.11 6.95
C VAL A 273 -19.12 -10.18 7.33
N THR A 274 -18.77 -9.02 7.88
CA THR A 274 -19.72 -7.97 8.26
C THR A 274 -19.27 -6.67 7.64
N LEU A 275 -20.21 -5.95 7.05
CA LEU A 275 -20.00 -4.62 6.49
C LEU A 275 -20.61 -3.58 7.43
N TYR A 276 -19.82 -2.57 7.75
CA TYR A 276 -20.24 -1.42 8.53
C TYR A 276 -20.14 -0.14 7.73
N SER A 277 -20.91 0.86 8.12
CA SER A 277 -20.76 2.25 7.69
C SER A 277 -21.24 3.18 8.81
N SER A 278 -21.31 4.47 8.53
CA SER A 278 -21.84 5.47 9.47
C SER A 278 -23.36 5.37 9.60
N GLU A 279 -23.93 6.00 10.63
CA GLU A 279 -25.39 6.09 10.74
C GLU A 279 -26.07 6.91 9.61
N THR A 280 -25.32 7.83 9.00
CA THR A 280 -25.76 8.74 7.93
C THR A 280 -25.77 8.11 6.53
N ILE A 281 -25.41 6.83 6.40
CA ILE A 281 -25.39 6.15 5.11
C ILE A 281 -26.79 6.03 4.48
N HIS A 282 -26.88 6.36 3.20
CA HIS A 282 -28.06 6.11 2.37
C HIS A 282 -27.86 4.84 1.54
N TYR A 283 -28.43 3.72 2.01
CA TYR A 283 -28.32 2.42 1.33
C TYR A 283 -29.67 1.71 1.23
N LYS A 284 -29.76 0.73 0.32
CA LYS A 284 -30.96 -0.10 0.13
C LYS A 284 -30.57 -1.58 0.25
N PRO A 285 -30.83 -2.24 1.39
CA PRO A 285 -30.48 -3.65 1.57
C PRO A 285 -31.29 -4.54 0.62
N LYS A 286 -30.73 -5.70 0.27
CA LYS A 286 -31.42 -6.74 -0.49
C LYS A 286 -31.73 -7.93 0.41
N ILE A 287 -32.87 -8.56 0.18
CA ILE A 287 -33.16 -9.88 0.75
C ILE A 287 -32.35 -10.90 -0.05
N ILE A 288 -31.51 -11.65 0.63
CA ILE A 288 -30.72 -12.73 0.03
C ILE A 288 -31.15 -14.08 0.63
N PRO A 289 -31.07 -15.18 -0.13
CA PRO A 289 -31.35 -16.53 0.35
C PRO A 289 -30.40 -17.00 1.46
#